data_AF-A0A7S3ZKZ7-F1
#
_entry.id   AF-A0A7S3ZKZ7-F1
#
_cell.length_a   1.000
_cell.length_b   1.000
_cell.length_c   1.000
_cell.angle_alpha   90.00
_cell.angle_beta   90.00
_cell.angle_gamma   90.00
#
_symmetry.space_group_name_H-M   'P 1'
#
loop_
_entity.id
_entity.type
_entity.pdbx_description
1 polymer ?
#
loop_
_entity_poly.entity_id
_entity_poly.type
_entity_poly.pdbx_seq_one_letter_code
_entity_poly.pdbx_strand_id
1 'polypeptide(L)'
;ALAGDERARRDAWVVLPLAALEAKLRSGQLARADVGAVCGFGAAGEAAALVFCGALSLEAALELVDARHDALKGVSAKAVSVVGDADVEDGLADASKHGEIAVSHDLCPGVRVVSGSRDAVAAFQVPGAVLTETDARQGAHSPLAADAAAAYDALLVRALAGAAELAHPLHVAAPAGGAVATDAA
;
A
#
# COMPACT_ATOMS: atom_id res chain seq x y z
N ALA A 1 16.59 17.10 0.24
CA ALA A 1 17.53 16.13 -0.35
C ALA A 1 17.24 14.75 0.26
N LEU A 2 16.45 13.93 -0.45
CA LEU A 2 16.27 12.48 -0.20
C LEU A 2 16.68 11.70 -1.46
N ALA A 3 17.56 12.27 -2.26
CA ALA A 3 18.09 11.66 -3.47
C ALA A 3 19.30 10.82 -3.05
N GLY A 4 19.06 9.58 -2.65
CA GLY A 4 20.12 8.61 -2.35
C GLY A 4 19.74 7.52 -1.36
N ASP A 5 18.83 7.80 -0.42
CA ASP A 5 18.40 6.83 0.58
C ASP A 5 16.99 6.30 0.25
N GLU A 6 16.97 5.18 -0.46
CA GLU A 6 15.73 4.50 -0.88
C GLU A 6 14.91 4.05 0.33
N ARG A 7 15.57 3.66 1.42
CA ARG A 7 14.92 3.26 2.67
C ARG A 7 14.25 4.46 3.34
N ALA A 8 14.97 5.56 3.51
CA ALA A 8 14.39 6.78 4.07
C ALA A 8 13.19 7.29 3.24
N ARG A 9 13.21 7.12 1.92
CA ARG A 9 12.05 7.45 1.06
C ARG A 9 10.85 6.54 1.34
N ARG A 10 11.05 5.22 1.48
CA ARG A 10 9.98 4.28 1.82
C ARG A 10 9.40 4.55 3.20
N ASP A 11 10.26 4.75 4.20
CA ASP A 11 9.86 5.08 5.57
C ASP A 11 9.03 6.37 5.58
N ALA A 12 9.46 7.40 4.83
CA ALA A 12 8.72 8.65 4.71
C ALA A 12 7.31 8.46 4.12
N TRP A 13 7.12 7.52 3.18
CA TRP A 13 5.79 7.23 2.62
C TRP A 13 4.84 6.56 3.61
N VAL A 14 5.36 5.94 4.68
CA VAL A 14 4.54 5.42 5.79
C VAL A 14 4.33 6.50 6.85
N VAL A 15 5.40 7.19 7.25
CA VAL A 15 5.42 8.09 8.41
C VAL A 15 4.69 9.40 8.14
N LEU A 16 4.87 10.02 6.97
CA LEU A 16 4.24 11.31 6.66
C LEU A 16 2.71 11.29 6.71
N PRO A 17 1.99 10.33 6.10
CA PRO A 17 0.53 10.29 6.21
C PRO A 17 0.07 10.05 7.65
N LEU A 18 0.78 9.20 8.41
CA LEU A 18 0.49 8.95 9.83
C LEU A 18 0.66 10.21 10.68
N ALA A 19 1.76 10.95 10.49
CA ALA A 19 2.02 12.21 11.18
C ALA A 19 0.94 13.26 10.85
N ALA A 20 0.50 13.33 9.59
CA ALA A 20 -0.57 14.22 9.18
C ALA A 20 -1.93 13.84 9.81
N LEU A 21 -2.24 12.55 9.91
CA LEU A 21 -3.44 12.06 10.59
C LEU A 21 -3.39 12.35 12.10
N GLU A 22 -2.27 12.07 12.75
CA GLU A 22 -2.05 12.36 14.17
C GLU A 22 -2.20 13.86 14.48
N ALA A 23 -1.67 14.73 13.61
CA ALA A 23 -1.84 16.17 13.75
C ALA A 23 -3.31 16.60 13.69
N LYS A 24 -4.10 16.00 12.78
CA LYS A 24 -5.56 16.25 12.68
C LYS A 24 -6.33 15.72 13.89
N LEU A 25 -5.92 14.58 14.45
CA LEU A 25 -6.51 14.04 15.68
C LEU A 25 -6.25 14.99 16.86
N ARG A 26 -5.00 15.44 17.03
CA ARG A 26 -4.61 16.35 18.13
C ARG A 26 -5.24 17.73 18.03
N SER A 27 -5.47 18.23 16.82
CA SER A 27 -6.13 19.51 16.60
C SER A 27 -7.67 19.43 16.70
N GLY A 28 -8.24 18.24 16.81
CA GLY A 28 -9.69 18.02 16.80
C GLY A 28 -10.34 18.17 15.42
N GLN A 29 -9.54 18.28 14.34
CA GLN A 29 -10.03 18.32 12.95
C GLN A 29 -10.52 16.95 12.45
N LEU A 30 -10.15 15.88 13.16
CA LEU A 30 -10.59 14.52 12.92
C LEU A 30 -10.85 13.87 14.28
N ALA A 31 -11.98 13.21 14.48
CA ALA A 31 -12.17 12.27 15.57
C ALA A 31 -12.04 10.85 15.04
N ARG A 32 -11.27 10.01 15.72
CA ARG A 32 -11.04 8.62 15.29
C ARG A 32 -12.35 7.80 15.24
N ALA A 33 -13.31 8.12 16.11
CA ALA A 33 -14.64 7.50 16.14
C ALA A 33 -15.48 7.78 14.87
N ASP A 34 -15.18 8.85 14.14
CA ASP A 34 -15.91 9.23 12.93
C ASP A 34 -15.36 8.55 11.67
N VAL A 35 -14.25 7.80 11.78
CA VAL A 35 -13.64 7.12 10.65
C VAL A 35 -14.24 5.72 10.48
N GLY A 36 -15.18 5.60 9.54
CA GLY A 36 -15.83 4.32 9.23
C GLY A 36 -14.95 3.34 8.42
N ALA A 37 -13.96 3.84 7.68
CA ALA A 37 -13.03 3.03 6.90
C ALA A 37 -11.72 3.78 6.64
N VAL A 38 -10.62 3.03 6.49
CA VAL A 38 -9.31 3.54 6.07
C VAL A 38 -8.75 2.63 4.97
N CYS A 39 -8.13 3.23 3.96
CA CYS A 39 -7.46 2.51 2.88
C CYS A 39 -6.15 3.23 2.53
N GLY A 40 -5.24 2.52 1.89
CA GLY A 40 -4.02 3.10 1.37
C GLY A 40 -3.61 2.43 0.07
N PHE A 41 -2.92 3.18 -0.78
CA PHE A 41 -2.44 2.71 -2.07
C PHE A 41 -0.98 2.25 -1.98
N GLY A 42 -0.71 1.07 -2.51
CA GLY A 42 0.60 0.42 -2.44
C GLY A 42 1.01 0.05 -1.02
N ALA A 43 2.17 -0.61 -0.90
CA ALA A 43 2.63 -1.18 0.37
C ALA A 43 2.72 -0.16 1.52
N ALA A 44 3.28 1.03 1.25
CA ALA A 44 3.45 2.05 2.27
C ALA A 44 2.12 2.66 2.72
N GLY A 45 1.20 2.89 1.78
CA GLY A 45 -0.12 3.40 2.08
C GLY A 45 -0.94 2.40 2.88
N GLU A 46 -0.95 1.14 2.46
CA GLU A 46 -1.65 0.06 3.17
C GLU A 46 -1.10 -0.12 4.59
N ALA A 47 0.23 -0.15 4.75
CA ALA A 47 0.85 -0.24 6.06
C ALA A 47 0.49 0.96 6.97
N ALA A 48 0.48 2.18 6.43
CA ALA A 48 0.02 3.36 7.17
C ALA A 48 -1.46 3.27 7.57
N ALA A 49 -2.33 2.74 6.70
CA ALA A 49 -3.74 2.51 7.01
C ALA A 49 -3.91 1.49 8.15
N LEU A 50 -3.14 0.41 8.13
CA LEU A 50 -3.15 -0.63 9.17
C LEU A 50 -2.62 -0.10 10.52
N VAL A 51 -1.58 0.74 10.51
CA VAL A 51 -1.13 1.43 11.73
C VAL A 51 -2.21 2.39 12.24
N PHE A 52 -2.83 3.15 11.35
CA PHE A 52 -3.89 4.08 11.73
C PHE A 52 -5.10 3.37 12.34
N CYS A 53 -5.48 2.17 11.88
CA CYS A 53 -6.57 1.41 12.52
C CYS A 53 -6.12 0.62 13.76
N GLY A 54 -4.82 0.57 14.04
CA GLY A 54 -4.24 -0.13 15.20
C GLY A 54 -4.01 -1.62 14.97
N ALA A 55 -4.06 -2.09 13.71
CA ALA A 55 -3.77 -3.48 13.34
C ALA A 55 -2.27 -3.79 13.30
N LEU A 56 -1.41 -2.77 13.19
CA LEU A 56 0.05 -2.88 13.22
C LEU A 56 0.67 -1.78 14.09
N SER A 57 1.84 -2.07 14.68
CA SER A 57 2.70 -1.01 15.20
C SER A 57 3.42 -0.30 14.05
N LEU A 58 3.94 0.90 14.30
CA LEU A 58 4.72 1.64 13.30
C LEU A 58 5.98 0.87 12.91
N GLU A 59 6.67 0.27 13.89
CA GLU A 59 7.87 -0.53 13.69
C GLU A 59 7.60 -1.72 12.77
N ALA A 60 6.54 -2.49 13.07
CA ALA A 60 6.14 -3.64 12.26
C ALA A 60 5.76 -3.21 10.83
N ALA A 61 5.08 -2.07 10.68
CA ALA A 61 4.74 -1.53 9.36
C ALA A 61 5.99 -1.16 8.53
N LEU A 62 6.99 -0.52 9.13
CA LEU A 62 8.25 -0.18 8.45
C LEU A 62 9.03 -1.43 8.06
N GLU A 63 9.13 -2.42 8.96
CA GLU A 63 9.78 -3.70 8.68
C GLU A 63 9.09 -4.46 7.54
N LEU A 64 7.76 -4.50 7.52
CA LEU A 64 6.99 -5.13 6.46
C LEU A 64 7.18 -4.43 5.11
N VAL A 65 7.19 -3.10 5.07
CA VAL A 65 7.41 -2.35 3.82
C VAL A 65 8.81 -2.60 3.27
N ASP A 66 9.83 -2.62 4.13
CA ASP A 66 11.19 -2.95 3.75
C ASP A 66 11.31 -4.40 3.26
N ALA A 67 10.76 -5.36 4.00
CA ALA A 67 10.80 -6.77 3.62
C ALA A 67 10.11 -7.03 2.27
N ARG A 68 8.94 -6.42 2.03
CA ARG A 68 8.26 -6.52 0.73
C ARG A 68 9.10 -5.93 -0.38
N HIS A 69 9.73 -4.78 -0.13
CA HIS A 69 10.60 -4.15 -1.12
C HIS A 69 11.79 -5.04 -1.45
N ASP A 70 12.44 -5.62 -0.44
CA ASP A 70 13.58 -6.53 -0.62
C ASP A 70 13.19 -7.80 -1.37
N ALA A 71 12.04 -8.40 -1.06
CA ALA A 71 11.52 -9.57 -1.76
C ALA A 71 11.29 -9.28 -3.26
N LEU A 72 10.88 -8.06 -3.59
CA LEU A 72 10.62 -7.66 -4.97
C LEU A 72 11.85 -7.18 -5.75
N LYS A 73 13.02 -6.98 -5.11
CA LYS A 73 14.25 -6.55 -5.81
C LYS A 73 14.70 -7.51 -6.91
N GLY A 74 14.41 -8.80 -6.75
CA GLY A 74 14.75 -9.84 -7.73
C GLY A 74 13.76 -9.96 -8.89
N VAL A 75 12.59 -9.31 -8.81
CA VAL A 75 11.53 -9.46 -9.80
C VAL A 75 11.81 -8.56 -11.01
N SER A 76 12.19 -9.18 -12.12
CA SER A 76 12.41 -8.47 -13.39
C SER A 76 11.09 -8.31 -14.13
N ALA A 77 10.42 -7.18 -13.92
CA ALA A 77 9.18 -6.83 -14.60
C ALA A 77 9.23 -5.43 -15.22
N LYS A 78 8.33 -5.21 -16.17
CA LYS A 78 8.00 -3.89 -16.71
C LYS A 78 6.51 -3.62 -16.45
N ALA A 79 6.14 -2.35 -16.42
CA ALA A 79 4.76 -1.93 -16.27
C ALA A 79 4.44 -0.76 -17.19
N VAL A 80 3.18 -0.69 -17.60
CA VAL A 80 2.63 0.37 -18.44
C VAL A 80 1.25 0.75 -17.91
N SER A 81 0.97 2.04 -17.83
CA SER A 81 -0.37 2.55 -17.58
C SER A 81 -1.14 2.59 -18.88
N VAL A 82 -2.33 2.01 -18.87
CA VAL A 82 -3.32 2.05 -19.95
C VAL A 82 -4.31 3.15 -19.61
N VAL A 83 -4.39 4.19 -20.45
CA VAL A 83 -5.30 5.33 -20.27
C VAL A 83 -6.33 5.33 -21.40
N GLY A 84 -7.60 5.23 -21.04
CA GLY A 84 -8.76 5.10 -21.92
C GLY A 84 -9.69 3.97 -21.47
N ASP A 85 -10.95 4.02 -21.89
CA ASP A 85 -11.98 2.99 -21.62
C ASP A 85 -11.89 1.78 -22.57
N ALA A 86 -10.67 1.42 -22.97
CA ALA A 86 -10.44 0.30 -23.87
C ALA A 86 -10.46 -1.04 -23.11
N ASP A 87 -10.96 -2.06 -23.78
CA ASP A 87 -10.82 -3.43 -23.31
C ASP A 87 -9.37 -3.90 -23.50
N VAL A 88 -8.78 -4.44 -22.44
CA VAL A 88 -7.38 -4.87 -22.42
C VAL A 88 -7.24 -6.38 -22.66
N GLU A 89 -8.32 -7.14 -22.61
CA GLU A 89 -8.30 -8.60 -22.63
C GLU A 89 -7.65 -9.17 -23.89
N ASP A 90 -8.04 -8.68 -25.08
CA ASP A 90 -7.43 -9.11 -26.35
C ASP A 90 -5.94 -8.80 -26.40
N GLY A 91 -5.55 -7.60 -25.93
CA GLY A 91 -4.16 -7.18 -25.85
C GLY A 91 -3.34 -8.07 -24.89
N LEU A 92 -3.92 -8.43 -23.74
CA LEU A 92 -3.29 -9.33 -22.77
C LEU A 92 -3.16 -10.74 -23.34
N ALA A 93 -4.19 -11.25 -24.00
CA ALA A 93 -4.18 -12.58 -24.62
C ALA A 93 -3.08 -12.69 -25.68
N ASP A 94 -2.91 -11.67 -26.53
CA ASP A 94 -1.85 -11.65 -27.53
C ASP A 94 -0.46 -11.48 -26.89
N ALA A 95 -0.31 -10.53 -25.96
CA ALA A 95 0.95 -10.30 -25.28
C ALA A 95 1.43 -11.49 -24.44
N SER A 96 0.50 -12.27 -23.88
CA SER A 96 0.81 -13.45 -23.05
C SER A 96 1.60 -14.53 -23.78
N LYS A 97 1.54 -14.54 -25.13
CA LYS A 97 2.34 -15.44 -25.98
C LYS A 97 3.84 -15.15 -25.89
N HIS A 98 4.22 -13.98 -25.40
CA HIS A 98 5.61 -13.51 -25.26
C HIS A 98 6.10 -13.53 -23.80
N GLY A 99 5.28 -14.00 -22.86
CA GLY A 99 5.63 -14.14 -21.45
C GLY A 99 4.50 -13.72 -20.52
N GLU A 100 4.75 -13.72 -19.22
CA GLU A 100 3.72 -13.39 -18.23
C GLU A 100 3.34 -11.91 -18.28
N ILE A 101 2.05 -11.62 -18.29
CA ILE A 101 1.49 -10.27 -18.26
C ILE A 101 0.10 -10.30 -17.65
N ALA A 102 -0.23 -9.31 -16.83
CA ALA A 102 -1.55 -9.17 -16.22
C ALA A 102 -1.83 -7.71 -15.87
N VAL A 103 -3.11 -7.38 -15.68
CA VAL A 103 -3.49 -6.16 -14.95
C VAL A 103 -3.01 -6.31 -13.51
N SER A 104 -2.16 -5.38 -13.07
CA SER A 104 -1.69 -5.33 -11.67
C SER A 104 -2.45 -4.32 -10.82
N HIS A 105 -3.00 -3.27 -11.42
CA HIS A 105 -3.75 -2.27 -10.68
C HIS A 105 -4.91 -1.72 -11.51
N ASP A 106 -6.09 -1.68 -10.91
CA ASP A 106 -7.21 -0.85 -11.35
C ASP A 106 -7.18 0.44 -10.54
N LEU A 107 -6.74 1.55 -11.15
CA LEU A 107 -6.53 2.81 -10.42
C LEU A 107 -7.81 3.63 -10.35
N CYS A 108 -8.43 3.87 -11.49
CA CYS A 108 -9.71 4.55 -11.62
C CYS A 108 -10.38 4.15 -12.95
N PRO A 109 -11.67 4.49 -13.17
CA PRO A 109 -12.31 4.25 -14.46
C PRO A 109 -11.47 4.82 -15.62
N GLY A 110 -11.21 3.99 -16.63
CA GLY A 110 -10.34 4.33 -17.76
C GLY A 110 -8.84 4.37 -17.46
N VAL A 111 -8.35 4.00 -16.26
CA VAL A 111 -6.92 3.92 -15.96
C VAL A 111 -6.57 2.63 -15.23
N ARG A 112 -5.78 1.79 -15.89
CA ARG A 112 -5.26 0.54 -15.33
C ARG A 112 -3.75 0.47 -15.51
N VAL A 113 -3.09 -0.32 -14.69
CA VAL A 113 -1.67 -0.66 -14.84
C VAL A 113 -1.58 -2.13 -15.25
N VAL A 114 -0.89 -2.37 -16.35
CA VAL A 114 -0.53 -3.71 -16.82
C VAL A 114 0.95 -3.91 -16.54
N SER A 115 1.31 -5.06 -16.01
CA SER A 115 2.70 -5.41 -15.73
C SER A 115 3.00 -6.86 -16.02
N GLY A 116 4.25 -7.13 -16.36
CA GLY A 116 4.68 -8.45 -16.79
C GLY A 116 6.14 -8.49 -17.20
N SER A 117 6.50 -9.53 -17.92
CA SER A 117 7.82 -9.68 -18.53
C SER A 117 8.06 -8.54 -19.51
N ARG A 118 9.33 -8.16 -19.70
CA ARG A 118 9.71 -7.06 -20.61
C ARG A 118 9.20 -7.30 -22.03
N ASP A 119 9.29 -8.54 -22.50
CA ASP A 119 8.89 -8.92 -23.86
C ASP A 119 7.37 -8.92 -24.02
N ALA A 120 6.62 -9.41 -23.04
CA ALA A 120 5.15 -9.35 -23.06
C ALA A 120 4.65 -7.90 -23.01
N VAL A 121 5.21 -7.06 -22.14
CA VAL A 121 4.85 -5.64 -22.06
C VAL A 121 5.24 -4.88 -23.34
N ALA A 122 6.32 -5.28 -24.02
CA ALA A 122 6.69 -4.69 -25.32
C ALA A 122 5.72 -5.12 -26.44
N ALA A 123 5.20 -6.33 -26.40
CA ALA A 123 4.21 -6.85 -27.35
C ALA A 123 2.77 -6.37 -27.06
N PHE A 124 2.50 -5.85 -25.86
CA PHE A 124 1.18 -5.42 -25.44
C PHE A 124 0.70 -4.18 -26.19
N GLN A 125 -0.44 -4.30 -26.85
CA GLN A 125 -1.09 -3.25 -27.62
C GLN A 125 -2.58 -3.25 -27.30
N VAL A 126 -3.15 -2.06 -27.14
CA VAL A 126 -4.59 -1.87 -26.88
C VAL A 126 -5.11 -0.75 -27.78
N PRO A 127 -5.81 -1.08 -28.88
CA PRO A 127 -6.36 -0.08 -29.77
C PRO A 127 -7.28 0.89 -29.03
N GLY A 128 -7.12 2.19 -29.28
CA GLY A 128 -7.93 3.23 -28.65
C GLY A 128 -7.51 3.64 -27.24
N ALA A 129 -6.42 3.07 -26.70
CA ALA A 129 -5.81 3.50 -25.45
C ALA A 129 -4.46 4.20 -25.66
N VAL A 130 -4.08 5.03 -24.69
CA VAL A 130 -2.73 5.59 -24.58
C VAL A 130 -1.93 4.77 -23.58
N LEU A 131 -0.78 4.26 -24.01
CA LEU A 131 0.15 3.50 -23.17
C LEU A 131 1.26 4.41 -22.67
N THR A 132 1.40 4.54 -21.35
CA THR A 132 2.43 5.37 -20.71
C THR A 132 3.31 4.51 -19.82
N GLU A 133 4.63 4.57 -20.00
CA GLU A 133 5.55 3.86 -19.09
C GLU A 133 5.39 4.36 -17.65
N THR A 134 5.36 3.43 -16.71
CA THR A 134 5.21 3.74 -15.27
C THR A 134 6.37 3.19 -14.46
N ASP A 135 6.64 3.83 -13.33
CA ASP A 135 7.76 3.51 -12.46
C ASP A 135 7.47 2.33 -11.51
N ALA A 136 6.50 1.47 -11.85
CA ALA A 136 6.22 0.23 -11.13
C ALA A 136 7.32 -0.82 -11.45
N ARG A 137 8.55 -0.50 -11.05
CA ARG A 137 9.82 -1.19 -11.38
C ARG A 137 9.95 -2.61 -10.85
N GLN A 138 8.90 -3.21 -10.30
CA GLN A 138 9.03 -4.39 -9.45
C GLN A 138 7.93 -5.44 -9.68
N GLY A 139 7.05 -5.26 -10.67
CA GLY A 139 6.05 -6.29 -11.01
C GLY A 139 5.10 -6.66 -9.86
N ALA A 140 4.94 -5.76 -8.88
CA ALA A 140 4.00 -5.98 -7.79
C ALA A 140 2.59 -6.23 -8.35
N HIS A 141 1.88 -7.20 -7.77
CA HIS A 141 0.57 -7.66 -8.23
C HIS A 141 0.58 -8.28 -9.65
N SER A 142 1.75 -8.67 -10.17
CA SER A 142 1.87 -9.54 -11.34
C SER A 142 2.20 -10.98 -10.93
N PRO A 143 1.93 -11.97 -11.81
CA PRO A 143 2.31 -13.38 -11.56
C PRO A 143 3.80 -13.56 -11.25
N LEU A 144 4.67 -12.72 -11.81
CA LEU A 144 6.13 -12.74 -11.58
C LEU A 144 6.53 -12.46 -10.13
N ALA A 145 5.63 -11.90 -9.31
CA ALA A 145 5.87 -11.63 -7.90
C ALA A 145 5.40 -12.75 -6.96
N ALA A 146 4.90 -13.89 -7.47
CA ALA A 146 4.33 -14.97 -6.66
C ALA A 146 5.32 -15.52 -5.62
N ASP A 147 6.57 -15.80 -6.02
CA ASP A 147 7.60 -16.29 -5.10
C ASP A 147 7.97 -15.26 -4.03
N ALA A 148 8.02 -13.97 -4.41
CA ALA A 148 8.27 -12.87 -3.49
C ALA A 148 7.13 -12.72 -2.47
N ALA A 149 5.88 -12.94 -2.89
CA ALA A 149 4.72 -12.94 -2.01
C ALA A 149 4.77 -14.08 -0.99
N ALA A 150 5.11 -15.30 -1.43
CA ALA A 150 5.24 -16.45 -0.53
C ALA A 150 6.29 -16.23 0.58
N ALA A 151 7.42 -15.59 0.25
CA ALA A 151 8.44 -15.22 1.22
C ALA A 151 7.96 -14.13 2.22
N TYR A 152 7.07 -13.26 1.77
CA TYR A 152 6.50 -12.17 2.57
C TYR A 152 5.41 -12.64 3.55
N ASP A 153 4.60 -13.62 3.18
CA ASP A 153 3.46 -14.10 3.99
C ASP A 153 3.88 -14.53 5.40
N ALA A 154 5.03 -15.21 5.53
CA ALA A 154 5.53 -15.64 6.83
C ALA A 154 5.89 -14.46 7.76
N LEU A 155 6.34 -13.34 7.20
CA LEU A 155 6.65 -12.12 7.95
C LEU A 155 5.36 -11.39 8.33
N LEU A 156 4.39 -11.31 7.42
CA LEU A 156 3.09 -10.69 7.67
C LEU A 156 2.36 -11.37 8.82
N VAL A 157 2.30 -12.71 8.84
CA VAL A 157 1.66 -13.47 9.93
C VAL A 157 2.30 -13.16 11.28
N ARG A 158 3.64 -13.08 11.35
CA ARG A 158 4.36 -12.76 12.58
C ARG A 158 4.09 -11.34 13.06
N ALA A 159 4.10 -10.37 12.15
CA ALA A 159 3.84 -8.97 12.47
C ALA A 159 2.42 -8.77 13.01
N LEU A 160 1.42 -9.41 12.39
CA LEU A 160 0.03 -9.36 12.84
C LEU A 160 -0.18 -10.09 14.18
N ALA A 161 0.49 -11.21 14.41
CA ALA A 161 0.42 -11.93 15.69
C ALA A 161 1.00 -11.09 16.85
N GLY A 162 2.13 -10.41 16.64
CA GLY A 162 2.71 -9.51 17.62
C GLY A 162 1.83 -8.29 17.92
N ALA A 163 1.07 -7.80 16.93
CA ALA A 163 0.12 -6.70 17.11
C ALA A 163 -1.11 -7.11 17.98
N ALA A 164 -1.56 -8.36 17.89
CA ALA A 164 -2.62 -8.89 18.74
C ALA A 164 -2.23 -8.94 20.23
N GLU A 165 -0.95 -9.17 20.53
CA GLU A 165 -0.42 -9.10 21.91
C GLU A 165 -0.21 -7.66 22.40
N LEU A 166 0.02 -6.72 21.48
CA LEU A 166 0.19 -5.28 21.74
C LEU A 166 -1.11 -4.48 21.73
N ALA A 167 -2.28 -5.11 21.65
CA ALA A 167 -3.58 -4.49 21.82
C ALA A 167 -3.81 -4.00 23.28
N HIS A 168 -2.81 -3.34 23.87
CA HIS A 168 -3.07 -2.30 24.85
C HIS A 168 -3.66 -1.10 24.10
N PRO A 169 -4.80 -0.56 24.56
CA PRO A 169 -5.35 0.63 23.96
C PRO A 169 -4.26 1.71 24.01
N LEU A 170 -3.85 2.22 22.83
CA LEU A 170 -3.20 3.52 22.75
C LEU A 170 -4.07 4.47 23.56
N HIS A 171 -3.59 4.82 24.74
CA HIS A 171 -4.38 5.39 25.82
C HIS A 171 -5.27 6.51 25.28
N VAL A 172 -6.58 6.29 25.35
CA VAL A 172 -7.52 7.39 25.49
C VAL A 172 -7.23 7.97 26.88
N ALA A 173 -6.24 8.86 26.94
CA ALA A 173 -6.13 9.77 28.06
C ALA A 173 -7.36 10.67 27.97
N ALA A 174 -8.42 10.26 28.67
CA ALA A 174 -9.52 11.16 28.97
C ALA A 174 -8.92 12.44 29.56
N PRO A 175 -9.34 13.63 29.11
CA PRO A 175 -8.83 14.87 29.68
C PRO A 175 -9.13 14.86 31.18
N ALA A 176 -8.08 15.04 31.98
CA ALA A 176 -8.19 15.20 33.41
C ALA A 176 -9.02 16.46 33.72
N GLY A 177 -10.09 16.31 34.51
CA GLY A 177 -10.70 17.44 35.22
C GLY A 177 -12.22 17.46 35.19
N GLY A 178 -12.83 17.34 36.36
CA GLY A 178 -14.22 17.73 36.59
C GLY A 178 -14.95 16.88 37.63
N ALA A 179 -14.51 16.93 38.89
CA ALA A 179 -15.37 16.52 39.99
C ALA A 179 -16.60 17.44 40.01
N VAL A 180 -17.77 16.90 39.65
CA VAL A 180 -19.05 17.54 39.99
C VAL A 180 -19.56 16.83 41.23
N ALA A 181 -19.34 17.48 42.37
CA ALA A 181 -20.07 17.16 43.60
C ALA A 181 -21.56 17.33 43.31
N THR A 182 -22.33 16.25 43.46
CA THR A 182 -23.78 16.35 43.63
C THR A 182 -24.07 16.15 45.11
N ASP A 183 -24.07 17.27 45.82
CA ASP A 183 -24.84 17.39 47.06
C ASP A 183 -26.30 17.53 46.62
N ALA A 184 -27.14 16.59 47.03
CA ALA A 184 -28.59 16.73 46.94
C ALA A 184 -29.20 16.21 48.24
N ALA A 185 -29.61 17.17 49.07
CA ALA A 185 -30.66 17.03 50.07
C ALA A 185 -32.02 16.95 49.38
#